data_AF-X8DYV0-F1
#
_entry.id   AF-X8DYV0-F1
#
_cell.length_a   1.000
_cell.length_b   1.000
_cell.length_c   1.000
_cell.angle_alpha   90.00
_cell.angle_beta   90.00
_cell.angle_gamma   90.00
#
_symmetry.space_group_name_H-M   'P 1'
#
loop_
_entity.id
_entity.type
_entity.pdbx_description
1 polymer ?
#
loop_
_entity_poly.entity_id
_entity_poly.type
_entity_poly.pdbx_seq_one_letter_code
_entity_poly.pdbx_strand_id
1 'polypeptide(L)'
;MVWLGAAMILGAGSTSFEMLRYVGDRFPIMPMPAWMDNPIDPISIRDVLYYLVAAAGSEQVAAGAYDICGPDTTSYRELLKTYARIAGKWHTACRSGVSTPRWRRD
;
A
#
# COMPACT_ATOMS: atom_id res chain seq x y z
N MET A 1 5.90 -2.90 -25.51
CA MET A 1 5.83 -2.03 -24.33
C MET A 1 5.49 -2.89 -23.13
N VAL A 2 6.15 -2.67 -22.00
CA VAL A 2 5.93 -3.40 -20.75
C VAL A 2 5.26 -2.46 -19.75
N TRP A 3 4.20 -2.93 -19.09
CA TRP A 3 3.49 -2.21 -18.04
C TRP A 3 3.67 -2.96 -16.72
N LEU A 4 4.04 -2.24 -15.66
CA LEU A 4 4.16 -2.79 -14.32
C LEU A 4 3.09 -2.17 -13.41
N GLY A 5 2.17 -3.00 -12.92
CA GLY A 5 1.13 -2.64 -11.99
C GLY A 5 1.57 -2.92 -10.55
N ALA A 6 1.39 -1.97 -9.64
CA ALA A 6 1.66 -2.16 -8.22
C ALA A 6 0.47 -1.65 -7.41
N ALA A 7 -0.04 -2.46 -6.47
CA ALA A 7 -1.21 -2.10 -5.67
C ALA A 7 -0.91 -0.94 -4.69
N MET A 8 0.25 -0.98 -4.05
CA MET A 8 0.71 0.06 -3.13
C MET A 8 2.24 0.05 -3.04
N ILE A 9 2.88 1.20 -3.23
CA ILE A 9 4.34 1.32 -3.15
C ILE A 9 4.72 1.91 -1.79
N LEU A 10 5.61 1.27 -1.04
CA LEU A 10 6.09 1.74 0.26
C LEU A 10 7.56 2.14 0.21
N GLY A 11 7.88 3.32 0.71
CA GLY A 11 9.25 3.82 0.80
C GLY A 11 9.36 5.34 0.72
N ALA A 12 10.56 5.86 0.92
CA ALA A 12 10.84 7.29 0.88
C ALA A 12 10.41 7.88 -0.48
N GLY A 13 9.67 9.00 -0.44
CA GLY A 13 9.15 9.66 -1.63
C GLY A 13 7.92 8.99 -2.27
N SER A 14 7.40 7.89 -1.70
CA SER A 14 6.13 7.32 -2.15
C SER A 14 4.94 8.12 -1.61
N THR A 15 4.07 8.57 -2.51
CA THR A 15 2.80 9.21 -2.13
C THR A 15 1.95 8.32 -1.22
N SER A 16 1.90 7.00 -1.47
CA SER A 16 1.13 6.07 -0.63
C SER A 16 1.69 6.01 0.80
N PHE A 17 3.02 6.01 0.94
CA PHE A 17 3.67 6.04 2.24
C PHE A 17 3.44 7.38 2.95
N GLU A 18 3.54 8.50 2.24
CA GLU A 18 3.28 9.82 2.81
C GLU A 18 1.83 9.98 3.28
N MET A 19 0.86 9.39 2.56
CA MET A 19 -0.54 9.36 2.98
C MET A 19 -0.72 8.51 4.25
N LEU A 20 -0.10 7.33 4.32
CA LEU A 20 -0.10 6.49 5.52
C LEU A 20 0.48 7.23 6.72
N ARG A 21 1.64 7.88 6.52
CA ARG A 21 2.35 8.69 7.51
C ARG A 21 1.49 9.85 8.00
N TYR A 22 0.88 10.59 7.07
CA TYR A 22 0.01 11.72 7.39
C TYR A 22 -1.18 11.31 8.28
N VAL A 23 -1.84 10.20 7.95
CA VAL A 23 -2.94 9.66 8.76
C VAL A 23 -2.44 9.18 10.13
N GLY A 24 -1.34 8.43 10.15
CA GLY A 24 -0.72 7.93 11.38
C GLY A 24 -0.15 9.04 12.28
N ASP A 25 0.20 10.20 11.74
CA ASP A 25 0.75 11.29 12.57
C ASP A 25 -0.33 12.19 13.17
N ARG A 26 -1.51 12.28 12.53
CA ARG A 26 -2.45 13.38 12.77
C ARG A 26 -3.77 12.98 13.42
N PHE A 27 -4.09 11.69 13.50
CA PHE A 27 -5.37 11.21 14.04
C PHE A 27 -5.18 10.46 15.38
N PRO A 28 -5.37 11.11 16.55
CA PRO A 28 -5.34 10.43 17.84
C PRO A 28 -6.42 9.36 17.98
N ILE A 29 -7.57 9.56 17.32
CA ILE A 29 -8.66 8.59 17.19
C ILE A 29 -8.73 8.19 15.72
N MET A 30 -8.46 6.91 15.44
CA MET A 30 -8.42 6.40 14.08
C MET A 30 -9.78 5.78 13.73
N PRO A 31 -10.55 6.38 12.80
CA PRO A 31 -11.76 5.76 12.30
C PRO A 31 -11.38 4.50 11.54
N MET A 32 -12.00 3.39 11.92
CA MET A 32 -11.66 2.07 11.41
C MET A 32 -12.82 1.43 10.65
N PRO A 33 -13.10 1.87 9.42
CA PRO A 33 -14.14 1.27 8.58
C PRO A 33 -13.75 -0.17 8.18
N ALA A 34 -14.76 -0.98 7.87
CA ALA A 34 -14.58 -2.41 7.60
C ALA A 34 -13.65 -2.70 6.41
N TRP A 35 -13.60 -1.82 5.41
CA TRP A 35 -12.77 -2.03 4.21
C TRP A 35 -11.25 -1.98 4.50
N MET A 36 -10.82 -1.46 5.65
CA MET A 36 -9.40 -1.43 6.00
C MET A 36 -8.83 -2.79 6.39
N ASP A 37 -9.70 -3.79 6.57
CA ASP A 37 -9.33 -5.19 6.75
C ASP A 37 -9.14 -5.94 5.42
N ASN A 38 -9.43 -5.29 4.27
CA ASN A 38 -9.23 -5.92 2.97
C ASN A 38 -7.75 -6.20 2.72
N PRO A 39 -7.40 -7.38 2.16
CA PRO A 39 -6.04 -7.73 1.83
C PRO A 39 -5.49 -6.81 0.73
N ILE A 40 -4.23 -6.44 0.87
CA ILE A 40 -3.43 -5.67 -0.08
C ILE A 40 -2.02 -6.25 -0.16
N ASP A 41 -1.40 -6.09 -1.32
CA ASP A 41 -0.05 -6.60 -1.61
C ASP A 41 0.91 -5.43 -1.85
N PRO A 42 1.44 -4.80 -0.78
CA PRO A 42 2.36 -3.69 -0.92
C PRO A 42 3.71 -4.17 -1.45
N ILE A 43 4.42 -3.29 -2.16
CA ILE A 43 5.77 -3.52 -2.67
C ILE A 43 6.70 -2.38 -2.24
N SER A 44 7.97 -2.67 -1.96
CA SER A 44 8.93 -1.62 -1.61
C SER A 44 9.31 -0.80 -2.84
N ILE A 45 9.62 0.49 -2.66
CA ILE A 45 10.16 1.33 -3.75
C ILE A 45 11.43 0.76 -4.36
N ARG A 46 12.26 0.08 -3.54
CA ARG A 46 13.50 -0.55 -3.99
C ARG A 46 13.20 -1.67 -4.99
N ASP A 47 12.21 -2.51 -4.71
CA ASP A 47 11.85 -3.62 -5.58
C ASP A 47 11.17 -3.13 -6.85
N VAL A 48 10.33 -2.09 -6.77
CA VAL A 48 9.78 -1.42 -7.96
C VAL A 48 10.90 -0.92 -8.89
N LEU A 49 11.90 -0.24 -8.33
CA LEU A 49 13.05 0.23 -9.11
C LEU A 49 13.85 -0.93 -9.70
N TYR A 50 14.04 -2.01 -8.95
CA TYR A 50 14.67 -3.23 -9.44
C TYR A 50 13.93 -3.79 -10.66
N TYR A 51 12.60 -3.94 -10.59
CA TYR A 51 11.80 -4.44 -11.71
C TYR A 51 11.81 -3.49 -12.91
N LEU A 52 11.76 -2.17 -12.70
CA LEU A 52 11.85 -1.19 -13.79
C LEU A 52 13.18 -1.29 -14.53
N VAL A 53 14.30 -1.38 -13.80
CA VAL A 53 15.64 -1.53 -14.40
C VAL A 53 15.76 -2.87 -15.12
N ALA A 54 15.28 -3.95 -14.50
CA ALA A 54 15.29 -5.28 -15.11
C ALA A 54 14.46 -5.34 -16.40
N ALA A 55 13.26 -4.75 -16.41
CA ALA A 55 12.41 -4.69 -17.58
C ALA A 55 12.97 -3.78 -18.70
N ALA A 56 13.69 -2.71 -18.33
CA ALA A 56 14.31 -1.81 -19.30
C ALA A 56 15.56 -2.43 -19.97
N GLY A 57 16.33 -3.25 -19.23
CA GLY A 57 17.60 -3.83 -19.71
C GLY A 57 17.49 -5.18 -20.41
N SER A 58 16.29 -5.77 -20.50
CA SER A 58 16.09 -7.14 -20.96
C SER A 58 15.30 -7.19 -22.27
N GLU A 59 15.96 -7.58 -23.36
CA GLU A 59 15.28 -7.97 -24.62
C GLU A 59 14.37 -9.20 -24.45
N GLN A 60 14.44 -9.88 -23.30
CA GLN A 60 13.72 -11.10 -23.00
C GLN A 60 12.36 -10.85 -22.32
N VAL A 61 12.05 -9.63 -21.87
CA VAL A 61 10.71 -9.35 -21.31
C VAL A 61 9.76 -9.06 -22.45
N ALA A 62 8.83 -9.98 -22.68
CA ALA A 62 7.78 -9.81 -23.67
C ALA A 62 6.93 -8.56 -23.37
N ALA A 63 6.44 -7.91 -24.41
CA ALA A 63 5.47 -6.83 -24.24
C ALA A 63 4.21 -7.36 -23.53
N GLY A 64 3.74 -6.65 -22.51
CA GLY A 64 2.64 -7.11 -21.67
C GLY A 64 2.42 -6.24 -20.44
N ALA A 65 1.39 -6.60 -19.67
CA ALA A 65 1.13 -6.02 -18.36
C ALA A 65 1.41 -7.08 -17.28
N TYR A 66 2.16 -6.69 -16.26
CA TYR A 66 2.59 -7.55 -15.18
C TYR A 66 2.30 -6.85 -13.84
N ASP A 67 1.68 -7.58 -12.92
CA ASP A 67 1.52 -7.09 -11.55
C ASP A 67 2.76 -7.47 -10.73
N ILE A 68 3.29 -6.50 -9.98
CA ILE A 68 4.40 -6.67 -9.06
C ILE A 68 3.93 -6.42 -7.62
N CYS A 69 4.35 -7.31 -6.73
CA CYS A 69 4.00 -7.26 -5.31
C CYS A 69 5.23 -7.58 -4.45
N GLY A 70 5.19 -7.14 -3.19
CA GLY A 70 6.12 -7.60 -2.17
C GLY A 70 5.78 -9.00 -1.66
N PRO A 71 6.61 -9.55 -0.75
CA PRO A 71 6.45 -10.92 -0.26
C PRO A 71 5.26 -11.10 0.70
N ASP A 72 4.78 -10.00 1.31
CA ASP A 72 3.79 -10.04 2.38
C ASP A 72 2.46 -9.43 1.93
N THR A 73 1.38 -10.21 2.02
CA THR A 73 0.00 -9.70 1.98
C THR A 73 -0.38 -9.15 3.35
N THR A 74 -0.94 -7.94 3.40
CA THR A 74 -1.33 -7.27 4.65
C THR A 74 -2.66 -6.52 4.47
N SER A 75 -3.03 -5.66 5.41
CA SER A 75 -4.20 -4.78 5.30
C SER A 75 -3.82 -3.34 5.64
N TYR A 76 -4.64 -2.38 5.20
CA TYR A 76 -4.43 -0.97 5.52
C TYR A 76 -4.41 -0.72 7.04
N ARG A 77 -5.25 -1.46 7.78
CA ARG A 77 -5.28 -1.44 9.25
C ARG A 77 -3.93 -1.86 9.84
N GLU A 78 -3.39 -2.99 9.39
CA GLU A 78 -2.13 -3.51 9.94
C GLU A 78 -0.93 -2.65 9.56
N LEU A 79 -0.95 -2.03 8.37
CA LEU A 79 0.06 -1.03 7.99
C LEU A 79 0.03 0.19 8.92
N LEU A 80 -1.15 0.75 9.21
CA LEU A 80 -1.29 1.90 10.11
C LEU A 80 -0.85 1.56 11.54
N LYS A 81 -1.22 0.37 12.04
CA LYS A 81 -0.75 -0.12 13.35
C LYS A 81 0.76 -0.29 13.38
N THR A 82 1.34 -0.87 12.33
CA THR A 82 2.78 -1.09 12.22
C THR A 82 3.52 0.24 12.18
N TYR A 83 3.06 1.18 11.37
CA TYR A 83 3.59 2.54 11.32
C TYR A 83 3.56 3.20 12.70
N ALA A 84 2.39 3.22 13.36
CA ALA A 84 2.22 3.86 14.66
C ALA A 84 3.15 3.27 15.72
N ARG A 85 3.26 1.93 15.76
CA ARG A 85 4.18 1.22 16.67
C ARG A 85 5.64 1.62 16.44
N ILE A 86 6.07 1.72 15.19
CA ILE A 86 7.45 2.10 14.84
C ILE A 86 7.70 3.59 15.12
N ALA A 87 6.73 4.46 14.83
CA ALA A 87 6.82 5.91 15.02
C ALA A 87 6.59 6.35 16.49
N GLY A 88 6.33 5.42 17.40
CA GLY A 88 6.04 5.73 18.81
C GLY A 88 4.74 6.50 19.01
N LYS A 89 3.78 6.35 18.08
CA LYS A 89 2.47 7.01 18.13
C LYS A 89 1.44 6.09 18.77
N TRP A 90 0.55 6.69 19.56
CA TRP A 90 -0.60 6.01 20.14
C TRP A 90 -1.88 6.49 19.46
N HIS A 91 -2.69 5.54 19.03
CA HIS A 91 -4.01 5.79 18.46
C HIS A 91 -5.05 4.95 19.17
N THR A 92 -6.22 5.54 19.41
CA THR A 92 -7.40 4.79 19.82
C THR A 92 -8.19 4.43 18.57
N ALA A 93 -8.36 3.13 18.32
CA ALA A 93 -9.19 2.65 17.22
C ALA A 93 -10.68 2.86 17.55
N CYS A 94 -11.42 3.51 16.65
CA CYS A 94 -12.87 3.61 16.74
C CYS A 94 -13.47 2.90 15.52
N ARG A 95 -14.18 1.79 15.73
CA ARG A 95 -14.87 1.11 14.62
C ARG A 95 -15.97 2.04 14.11
N SER A 96 -15.75 2.62 12.94
CA SER A 96 -16.77 3.45 12.30
C SER A 96 -17.77 2.52 11.61
N GLY A 97 -19.08 2.74 11.83
CA GLY A 97 -20.16 2.04 11.12
C GLY A 97 -20.25 2.38 9.62
N VAL A 98 -19.23 3.02 9.06
CA VAL A 98 -19.09 3.29 7.63
C VAL A 98 -18.78 1.97 6.94
N SER A 99 -19.76 1.46 6.21
CA SER A 99 -19.63 0.27 5.37
C SER A 99 -18.71 0.53 4.18
N THR A 100 -18.15 -0.55 3.63
CA THR A 100 -17.33 -0.55 2.41
C THR A 100 -18.00 0.32 1.33
N PRO A 101 -17.31 1.33 0.76
CA PRO A 101 -17.82 2.05 -0.39
C PRO A 101 -18.16 1.05 -1.50
N ARG A 102 -19.40 1.05 -1.98
CA ARG A 102 -19.86 0.17 -3.06
C ARG A 102 -19.34 0.70 -4.40
N TRP A 103 -18.02 0.65 -4.60
CA TRP A 103 -17.42 0.83 -5.92
C TRP A 103 -17.79 -0.40 -6.75
N ARG A 104 -18.73 -0.19 -7.67
CA ARG A 104 -19.20 -1.20 -8.61
C ARG A 104 -18.03 -1.52 -9.55
N ARG A 105 -17.64 -2.81 -9.65
CA ARG A 105 -16.80 -3.27 -10.76
C ARG A 105 -17.72 -3.41 -11.95
N ASP A 106 -17.86 -2.34 -12.72
CA ASP A 106 -18.36 -2.38 -14.09
C ASP A 106 -17.15 -2.36 -15.03
#